data_AF-A0A9D5HGW5-F1
#
_entry.id   AF-A0A9D5HGW5-F1
#
_cell.length_a   1.000
_cell.length_b   1.000
_cell.length_c   1.000
_cell.angle_alpha   90.00
_cell.angle_beta   90.00
_cell.angle_gamma   90.00
#
_symmetry.space_group_name_H-M   'P 1'
#
loop_
_entity.id
_entity.type
_entity.pdbx_description
1 polymer ?
#
loop_
_entity_poly.entity_id
_entity_poly.type
_entity_poly.pdbx_seq_one_letter_code
_entity_poly.pdbx_strand_id
1 'polypeptide(L)'
;MGITQFEGTTDPTEAENWITRLELIFEALMCPEEEKVATVTLLLAERALQWWLAYKRRRPNQAVFSWTEFRTAFDRKFMPQIYRDAKHEEFLRLFQGSLSVADYEAKFTDLGRYAPDYTNSEHQKCRRFERGSRWI
;
A
#
# COMPACT_ATOMS: atom_id res chain seq x y z
N MET A 1 -17.44 13.33 1.48
CA MET A 1 -16.08 12.95 1.05
C MET A 1 -15.18 13.10 2.26
N GLY A 2 -14.93 12.04 3.02
CA GLY A 2 -14.23 12.12 4.29
C GLY A 2 -13.12 11.10 4.34
N ILE A 3 -11.87 11.54 4.30
CA ILE A 3 -10.78 10.70 4.80
C ILE A 3 -11.04 10.52 6.28
N THR A 4 -11.22 9.27 6.70
CA THR A 4 -11.27 8.93 8.12
C THR A 4 -9.85 9.01 8.69
N GLN A 5 -9.76 9.40 9.96
CA GLN A 5 -8.48 9.36 10.66
C GLN A 5 -7.91 7.94 10.65
N PHE A 6 -6.58 7.83 10.70
CA PHE A 6 -5.90 6.55 10.84
C PHE A 6 -5.39 6.38 12.26
N GLU A 7 -6.04 5.51 13.01
CA GLU A 7 -5.77 5.28 14.43
C GLU A 7 -4.53 4.40 14.67
N GLY A 8 -4.04 3.71 13.64
CA GLY A 8 -2.90 2.79 13.75
C GLY A 8 -3.33 1.34 14.01
N THR A 9 -4.18 0.84 13.12
CA THR A 9 -4.61 -0.56 13.02
C THR A 9 -3.43 -1.53 12.95
N THR A 10 -3.68 -2.77 13.38
CA THR A 10 -2.72 -3.88 13.25
C THR A 10 -2.87 -4.62 11.92
N ASP A 11 -3.91 -4.34 11.13
CA ASP A 11 -4.12 -4.93 9.82
C ASP A 11 -3.38 -4.13 8.73
N PRO A 12 -2.34 -4.69 8.09
CA PRO A 12 -1.62 -4.00 7.02
C PRO A 12 -2.48 -3.65 5.81
N THR A 13 -3.55 -4.40 5.54
CA THR A 13 -4.46 -4.12 4.41
C THR A 13 -5.28 -2.86 4.66
N GLU A 14 -5.71 -2.61 5.90
CA GLU A 14 -6.37 -1.34 6.25
C GLU A 14 -5.42 -0.15 6.14
N ALA A 15 -4.18 -0.32 6.60
CA ALA A 15 -3.14 0.70 6.49
C ALA A 15 -2.81 1.04 5.03
N GLU A 16 -2.69 0.02 4.18
CA GLU A 16 -2.50 0.17 2.74
C GLU A 16 -3.67 0.90 2.09
N ASN A 17 -4.90 0.45 2.33
CA ASN A 17 -6.09 1.07 1.75
C ASN A 17 -6.22 2.54 2.16
N TRP A 18 -5.89 2.87 3.41
CA TRP A 18 -5.92 4.24 3.90
C TRP A 18 -4.88 5.12 3.19
N ILE A 19 -3.63 4.68 3.12
CA ILE A 19 -2.56 5.50 2.51
C ILE A 19 -2.77 5.66 1.00
N THR A 20 -3.23 4.61 0.29
CA THR A 20 -3.56 4.70 -1.14
C THR A 20 -4.70 5.68 -1.41
N ARG A 21 -5.76 5.67 -0.59
CA ARG A 21 -6.85 6.65 -0.72
C ARG A 21 -6.37 8.07 -0.47
N LEU A 22 -5.48 8.26 0.50
CA LEU A 22 -4.90 9.57 0.79
C LEU A 22 -4.02 10.07 -0.37
N GLU A 23 -3.20 9.19 -0.97
CA GLU A 23 -2.38 9.50 -2.14
C GLU A 23 -3.23 9.94 -3.35
N LEU A 24 -4.33 9.23 -3.62
CA LEU A 24 -5.29 9.62 -4.67
C LEU A 24 -5.89 11.01 -4.43
N ILE A 25 -6.14 11.37 -3.17
CA ILE A 25 -6.66 12.70 -2.82
C ILE A 25 -5.59 13.77 -2.97
N PHE A 26 -4.34 13.49 -2.59
CA PHE A 26 -3.23 14.41 -2.85
C PHE A 26 -3.03 14.66 -4.35
N GLU A 27 -3.16 13.62 -5.17
CA GLU A 27 -3.10 13.76 -6.63
C GLU A 27 -4.27 14.59 -7.16
N ALA A 28 -5.51 14.26 -6.78
CA ALA A 28 -6.70 14.96 -7.22
C ALA A 28 -6.72 16.45 -6.81
N LEU A 29 -6.13 16.78 -5.65
CA LEU A 29 -6.03 18.14 -5.15
C LEU A 29 -4.75 18.86 -5.58
N MET A 30 -3.86 18.21 -6.33
CA MET A 30 -2.51 18.72 -6.66
C MET A 30 -1.78 19.24 -5.41
N CYS A 31 -1.86 18.48 -4.32
CA CYS A 31 -1.32 18.90 -3.02
C CYS A 31 0.20 19.10 -3.11
N PRO A 32 0.71 20.27 -2.68
CA PRO A 32 2.15 20.54 -2.65
C PRO A 32 2.91 19.52 -1.82
N GLU A 33 4.11 19.14 -2.26
CA GLU A 33 4.91 18.09 -1.62
C GLU A 33 5.26 18.44 -0.17
N GLU A 34 5.45 19.74 0.10
CA GLU A 34 5.76 20.30 1.42
C GLU A 34 4.58 20.19 2.40
N GLU A 35 3.34 20.13 1.88
CA GLU A 35 2.11 20.10 2.68
C GLU A 35 1.61 18.69 2.97
N LYS A 36 2.00 17.69 2.17
CA LYS A 36 1.55 16.29 2.34
C LYS A 36 1.82 15.75 3.73
N VAL A 37 3.02 16.00 4.27
CA VAL A 37 3.40 15.49 5.60
C VAL A 37 2.68 16.24 6.74
N ALA A 38 2.40 17.53 6.57
CA ALA A 38 1.58 18.26 7.53
C ALA A 38 0.15 17.71 7.53
N THR A 39 -0.43 17.51 6.36
CA THR A 39 -1.78 16.96 6.18
C THR A 39 -1.90 15.56 6.77
N VAL A 40 -0.97 14.65 6.45
CA VAL A 40 -1.04 13.29 6.99
C VAL A 40 -0.91 13.29 8.51
N THR A 41 -0.06 14.16 9.07
CA THR A 41 0.10 14.28 10.53
C THR A 41 -1.22 14.63 11.23
N LEU A 42 -2.07 15.47 10.60
CA LEU A 42 -3.39 15.83 11.11
C LEU A 42 -4.42 14.69 10.99
N LEU A 43 -4.22 13.78 10.04
CA LEU A 43 -5.09 12.63 9.81
C LEU A 43 -4.69 11.40 10.62
N LEU A 44 -3.49 11.38 11.22
CA LEU A 44 -3.11 10.35 12.16
C LEU A 44 -3.80 10.56 13.51
N ALA A 45 -4.33 9.49 14.08
CA ALA A 45 -4.95 9.47 15.40
C ALA A 45 -4.29 8.40 16.28
N GLU A 46 -4.57 8.48 17.59
CA GLU A 46 -4.21 7.50 18.60
C GLU A 46 -2.78 6.90 18.44
N ARG A 47 -2.70 5.59 18.16
CA ARG A 47 -1.44 4.83 18.11
C ARG A 47 -0.57 5.28 16.94
N ALA A 48 -1.17 5.61 15.79
CA ALA A 48 -0.41 6.10 14.66
C ALA A 48 0.17 7.49 14.91
N LEU A 49 -0.61 8.39 15.53
CA LEU A 49 -0.11 9.71 15.89
C LEU A 49 1.02 9.61 16.92
N GLN A 50 0.84 8.79 17.96
CA GLN A 50 1.87 8.55 18.98
C GLN A 50 3.17 8.00 18.36
N TRP A 51 3.04 7.02 17.46
CA TRP A 51 4.19 6.49 16.71
C TRP A 51 4.89 7.58 15.89
N TRP A 52 4.14 8.37 15.13
CA TRP A 52 4.70 9.38 14.24
C TRP A 52 5.42 10.47 15.02
N LEU A 53 4.83 10.96 16.12
CA LEU A 53 5.48 11.93 16.99
C LEU A 53 6.77 11.37 17.62
N ALA A 54 6.76 10.10 18.05
CA ALA A 54 7.97 9.44 18.55
C ALA A 54 9.03 9.27 17.45
N TYR A 55 8.62 9.01 16.21
CA TYR A 55 9.51 8.93 15.06
C TYR A 55 10.16 10.29 14.76
N LYS A 56 9.37 11.37 14.74
CA LYS A 56 9.87 12.75 14.54
C LYS A 56 10.89 13.17 15.59
N ARG A 57 10.68 12.82 16.87
CA ARG A 57 11.60 13.18 17.98
C ARG A 57 12.99 12.57 17.85
N ARG A 58 13.14 11.46 17.13
CA ARG A 58 14.44 10.82 16.91
C ARG A 58 15.28 11.53 15.84
N ARG A 59 14.73 12.50 15.12
CA ARG A 59 15.45 13.23 14.07
C ARG A 59 16.33 14.33 14.69
N PRO A 60 17.66 14.27 14.52
CA PRO A 60 18.58 15.19 15.19
C PRO A 60 18.47 16.65 14.74
N ASN A 61 18.04 16.92 13.51
CA ASN A 61 18.07 18.28 12.93
C ASN A 61 16.70 18.98 12.85
N GLN A 62 15.62 18.38 13.38
CA GLN A 62 14.24 18.88 13.25
C GLN A 62 13.80 19.25 11.80
N ALA A 63 14.55 18.82 10.78
CA ALA A 63 14.23 19.10 9.40
C ALA A 63 12.83 18.60 9.05
N VAL A 64 12.17 19.30 8.13
CA VAL A 64 10.86 18.89 7.60
C VAL A 64 11.01 17.52 6.94
N PHE A 65 10.10 16.60 7.27
CA PHE A 65 10.08 15.28 6.63
C PHE A 65 9.51 15.43 5.23
N SER A 66 10.17 14.85 4.23
CA SER A 66 9.56 14.72 2.91
C SER A 66 8.48 13.65 2.93
N TRP A 67 7.57 13.69 1.95
CA TRP A 67 6.56 12.64 1.78
C TRP A 67 7.22 11.25 1.66
N THR A 68 8.29 11.13 0.88
CA THR A 68 9.03 9.87 0.70
C THR A 68 9.57 9.32 2.01
N GLU A 69 10.08 10.17 2.90
CA GLU A 69 10.56 9.76 4.23
C GLU A 69 9.40 9.27 5.11
N PHE A 70 8.28 10.00 5.12
CA PHE A 70 7.07 9.58 5.82
C PHE A 70 6.56 8.23 5.29
N ARG A 71 6.41 8.10 3.96
CA ARG A 71 5.90 6.90 3.30
C ARG A 71 6.75 5.68 3.62
N THR A 72 8.07 5.82 3.56
CA THR A 72 9.02 4.76 3.91
C THR A 72 8.90 4.34 5.38
N ALA A 73 8.75 5.31 6.29
CA ALA A 73 8.57 5.03 7.71
C ALA A 73 7.22 4.34 7.99
N PHE A 74 6.15 4.81 7.33
CA PHE A 74 4.81 4.26 7.43
C PHE A 74 4.78 2.80 6.96
N ASP A 75 5.36 2.50 5.80
CA ASP A 75 5.47 1.14 5.27
C ASP A 75 6.20 0.22 6.24
N ARG A 76 7.34 0.65 6.78
CA ARG A 76 8.08 -0.17 7.75
C ARG A 76 7.28 -0.46 9.02
N LYS A 77 6.41 0.46 9.44
CA LYS A 77 5.63 0.34 10.68
C LYS A 77 4.37 -0.49 10.51
N PHE A 78 3.61 -0.24 9.45
CA PHE A 78 2.25 -0.77 9.27
C PHE A 78 2.15 -1.79 8.13
N MET A 79 3.13 -1.85 7.22
CA MET A 79 3.18 -2.80 6.10
C MET A 79 4.53 -3.56 6.11
N PRO A 80 4.76 -4.39 7.16
CA PRO A 80 6.04 -5.09 7.35
C PRO A 80 6.36 -6.00 6.17
N GLN A 81 7.65 -6.31 6.00
CA GLN A 81 8.09 -7.16 4.88
C GLN A 81 7.37 -8.52 4.86
N ILE A 82 7.10 -9.11 6.02
CA ILE A 82 6.35 -10.38 6.15
C ILE A 82 4.97 -10.31 5.47
N TYR A 83 4.26 -9.18 5.61
CA TYR A 83 2.97 -8.99 4.94
C TYR A 83 3.14 -8.93 3.41
N ARG A 84 4.16 -8.20 2.94
CA ARG A 84 4.47 -8.10 1.51
C ARG A 84 4.90 -9.44 0.92
N ASP A 85 5.72 -10.20 1.64
CA ASP A 85 6.18 -11.53 1.24
C ASP A 85 4.99 -12.50 1.18
N ALA A 86 4.09 -12.45 2.16
CA ALA A 86 2.87 -13.25 2.16
C ALA A 86 1.97 -12.92 0.96
N LYS A 87 1.80 -11.63 0.62
CA LYS A 87 1.04 -11.20 -0.56
C LYS A 87 1.70 -11.61 -1.88
N HIS A 88 3.03 -11.53 -1.94
CA HIS A 88 3.80 -12.04 -3.06
C HIS A 88 3.61 -13.55 -3.25
N GLU A 89 3.70 -14.33 -2.16
CA GLU A 89 3.48 -15.77 -2.21
C GLU A 89 2.02 -16.12 -2.55
N GLU A 90 1.04 -15.36 -2.05
CA GLU A 90 -0.37 -15.47 -2.42
C GLU A 90 -0.54 -15.28 -3.93
N PHE A 91 0.12 -14.26 -4.52
CA PHE A 91 0.13 -14.05 -5.97
C PHE A 91 0.75 -15.23 -6.73
N LEU A 92 1.89 -15.76 -6.28
CA LEU A 92 2.56 -16.90 -6.94
C LEU A 92 1.72 -18.18 -6.90
N ARG A 93 0.94 -18.36 -5.82
CA ARG A 93 0.03 -19.49 -5.64
C ARG A 93 -1.36 -19.22 -6.22
N LEU A 94 -1.63 -18.04 -6.76
CA LEU A 94 -2.93 -17.71 -7.35
C LEU A 94 -3.16 -18.56 -8.62
N PHE A 95 -4.22 -19.35 -8.57
CA PHE A 95 -4.80 -20.06 -9.70
C PHE A 95 -6.31 -19.81 -9.69
N GLN A 96 -6.94 -19.79 -10.87
CA GLN A 96 -8.37 -19.53 -11.01
C GLN A 96 -9.19 -20.54 -10.21
N GLY A 97 -8.90 -21.84 -10.34
CA GLY A 97 -9.55 -22.89 -9.56
C GLY A 97 -11.06 -22.89 -9.78
N SER A 98 -11.83 -22.63 -8.71
CA SER A 98 -13.28 -22.49 -8.74
C SER A 98 -13.78 -21.04 -8.89
N LEU A 99 -12.87 -20.06 -8.97
CA LEU A 99 -13.23 -18.65 -9.14
C LEU A 99 -13.78 -18.41 -10.55
N SER A 100 -14.71 -17.47 -10.66
CA SER A 100 -15.07 -16.91 -11.96
C SER A 100 -13.84 -16.22 -12.57
N VAL A 101 -13.84 -16.05 -13.89
CA VAL A 101 -12.76 -15.32 -14.58
C VAL A 101 -12.66 -13.88 -14.03
N ALA A 102 -13.79 -13.25 -13.71
CA ALA A 102 -13.84 -11.91 -13.16
C ALA A 102 -13.24 -11.84 -11.73
N ASP A 103 -13.58 -12.80 -10.85
CA ASP A 103 -13.02 -12.84 -9.50
C ASP A 103 -11.52 -13.15 -9.49
N TYR A 104 -11.08 -14.01 -10.41
CA TYR A 104 -9.67 -14.31 -10.60
C TYR A 104 -8.91 -13.10 -11.12
N GLU A 105 -9.45 -12.38 -12.10
CA GLU A 105 -8.87 -11.13 -12.62
C GLU A 105 -8.77 -10.06 -11.52
N ALA A 106 -9.84 -9.86 -10.75
CA ALA A 106 -9.81 -8.90 -9.64
C ALA A 106 -8.72 -9.23 -8.63
N LYS A 107 -8.58 -10.51 -8.23
CA LYS A 107 -7.50 -10.97 -7.33
C LYS A 107 -6.11 -10.87 -7.97
N PHE A 108 -5.99 -11.14 -9.26
CA PHE A 108 -4.74 -11.05 -9.98
C PHE A 108 -4.24 -9.62 -10.03
N THR A 109 -5.12 -8.68 -10.35
CA THR A 109 -4.82 -7.24 -10.37
C THR A 109 -4.48 -6.73 -8.97
N ASP A 110 -5.26 -7.14 -7.96
CA ASP A 110 -5.02 -6.78 -6.55
C ASP A 110 -3.64 -7.24 -6.05
N LEU A 111 -3.31 -8.52 -6.25
CA LEU A 111 -2.07 -9.11 -5.76
C LEU A 111 -0.86 -8.83 -6.65
N GLY A 112 -1.07 -8.50 -7.93
CA GLY A 112 -0.02 -8.27 -8.92
C GLY A 112 0.91 -7.10 -8.58
N ARG A 113 0.45 -6.14 -7.76
CA ARG A 113 1.28 -5.05 -7.23
C ARG A 113 2.44 -5.53 -6.34
N TYR A 114 2.32 -6.73 -5.77
CA TYR A 114 3.34 -7.33 -4.89
C TYR A 114 4.34 -8.21 -5.65
N ALA A 115 4.14 -8.43 -6.95
CA ALA A 115 4.95 -9.33 -7.75
C ALA A 115 5.40 -8.65 -9.07
N PRO A 116 6.14 -7.52 -8.99
CA PRO A 116 6.54 -6.76 -10.17
C PRO A 116 7.34 -7.59 -11.18
N ASP A 117 8.11 -8.58 -10.74
CA ASP A 117 8.85 -9.50 -11.63
C ASP A 117 7.95 -10.26 -12.61
N TYR A 118 6.66 -10.36 -12.32
CA TYR A 118 5.64 -11.02 -13.13
C TYR A 118 4.64 -10.04 -13.74
N THR A 119 4.66 -8.77 -13.35
CA THR A 119 3.68 -7.76 -13.79
C THR A 119 4.30 -6.50 -14.40
N ASN A 120 5.63 -6.43 -14.54
CA ASN A 120 6.32 -5.27 -15.11
C ASN A 120 6.10 -5.04 -16.62
N SER A 121 5.54 -6.02 -17.33
CA SER A 121 5.17 -5.87 -18.74
C SER A 121 3.87 -6.60 -19.04
N GLU A 122 3.11 -6.12 -20.03
CA GLU A 122 1.89 -6.79 -20.49
C GLU A 122 2.15 -8.25 -20.89
N HIS A 123 3.29 -8.53 -21.51
CA HIS A 123 3.67 -9.89 -21.85
C HIS A 123 3.90 -10.78 -20.61
N GLN A 124 4.56 -10.29 -19.56
CA GLN A 124 4.70 -11.05 -18.31
C GLN A 124 3.35 -11.25 -17.61
N LYS A 125 2.50 -10.21 -17.58
CA LYS A 125 1.15 -10.27 -17.02
C LYS A 125 0.32 -11.33 -17.73
N CYS A 126 0.22 -11.28 -19.06
CA CYS A 126 -0.55 -12.24 -19.86
C CYS A 126 -0.06 -13.67 -19.61
N ARG A 127 1.27 -13.92 -19.69
CA ARG A 127 1.82 -15.26 -19.44
C ARG A 127 1.52 -15.76 -18.03
N ARG A 128 1.61 -14.90 -17.01
CA ARG A 128 1.31 -15.29 -15.63
C ARG A 128 -0.18 -15.54 -15.40
N PHE A 129 -1.04 -14.73 -16.03
CA PHE A 129 -2.49 -14.85 -15.98
C PHE A 129 -2.97 -16.15 -16.63
N GLU A 130 -2.50 -16.44 -17.85
CA GLU A 130 -2.80 -17.67 -18.60
C GLU A 130 -2.34 -18.92 -17.83
N ARG A 131 -1.13 -18.90 -17.26
CA ARG A 131 -0.60 -20.03 -16.48
C ARG A 131 -1.45 -20.38 -15.25
N GLY A 132 -2.11 -19.39 -14.65
CA GLY A 132 -3.03 -19.61 -13.52
C GLY A 132 -4.49 -19.82 -13.94
N SER A 133 -4.82 -19.64 -15.23
CA SER A 133 -6.17 -19.80 -15.75
C SER A 133 -6.47 -21.27 -16.08
N ARG A 134 -7.74 -21.67 -15.98
CA ARG A 134 -8.18 -23.05 -16.23
C ARG A 134 -8.43 -23.35 -17.71
N TRP A 135 -7.75 -22.70 -18.65
CA TRP A 135 -7.97 -22.91 -20.08
C TRP A 135 -7.23 -24.15 -20.60
N ILE A 136 -7.56 -25.34 -20.08
CA ILE A 136 -7.53 -26.66 -20.76
C ILE A 136 -8.56 -27.56 -20.06
#